data_AF-A0A955WKT1-F1
#
_entry.id   AF-A0A955WKT1-F1
#
_cell.length_a   1.000
_cell.length_b   1.000
_cell.length_c   1.000
_cell.angle_alpha   90.00
_cell.angle_beta   90.00
_cell.angle_gamma   90.00
#
_symmetry.space_group_name_H-M   'P 1'
#
loop_
_entity.id
_entity.type
_entity.pdbx_description
1 polymer ?
#
loop_
_entity_poly.entity_id
_entity_poly.type
_entity_poly.pdbx_seq_one_letter_code
_entity_poly.pdbx_strand_id
1 'polypeptide(L)'
;MIAALCTTLTLGSGCDDDDSAASADASVDATTGGEGEGEGEGEGEGEGEGEGEGEGEGEGEGEGEGEGEGEGEGEGEGEGEGEGEGEGEGEGEGEGEGEGEGEGEGEGEGEGEGEGEGEGEPPRPGERTLASCETNIGAGVPAFFATYFKCVTIAVDGTDVVITTQDLPPHRSYYYGNGNPNYADFDFSRGPQYRPNPNTLAAQNVSIRIAMNPQSKGLTIDDQLVDLTMRTSNEEFPGGPAGVALDSVIMFNATAAPGDRIEQERFTFDNYEAHPENRGTYHYHSATPGPLEVLRHLGATRSAVPGEAAVEVFGIMCDGTLVFGCTELDGSMPDDGDFDAQNGHVHDIIDADGTNHFADRYHTHICPGLFPAHQFTPEIQYYRTCGSPRLGPPMP
;
A
#
# COMPACT_ATOMS: atom_id res chain seq x y z
N MET A 1 10.74 72.47 -22.87
CA MET A 1 10.24 73.61 -22.07
C MET A 1 10.24 73.12 -20.62
N ILE A 2 11.00 73.79 -19.73
CA ILE A 2 11.13 73.54 -18.28
C ILE A 2 11.96 72.26 -17.96
N ALA A 3 13.28 72.28 -17.70
CA ALA A 3 14.08 72.87 -16.58
C ALA A 3 13.72 72.23 -15.23
N ALA A 4 14.57 71.80 -14.30
CA ALA A 4 16.01 71.79 -14.02
C ALA A 4 16.21 70.76 -12.85
N LEU A 5 17.36 70.30 -12.36
CA LEU A 5 18.60 70.96 -11.95
C LEU A 5 19.68 69.90 -11.68
N CYS A 6 20.93 70.28 -11.93
CA CYS A 6 22.17 69.60 -11.59
C CYS A 6 22.67 70.09 -10.22
N THR A 7 23.29 69.24 -9.38
CA THR A 7 24.51 69.61 -8.61
C THR A 7 25.29 68.38 -8.13
N THR A 8 26.61 68.44 -8.28
CA THR A 8 27.66 67.53 -7.82
C THR A 8 28.26 67.98 -6.48
N LEU A 9 28.79 67.06 -5.63
CA LEU A 9 30.17 67.04 -5.09
C LEU A 9 30.45 65.98 -3.98
N THR A 10 31.45 65.13 -4.25
CA THR A 10 32.60 64.64 -3.42
C THR A 10 32.47 63.85 -2.09
N LEU A 11 33.04 62.63 -2.16
CA LEU A 11 34.05 61.96 -1.30
C LEU A 11 33.83 61.84 0.22
N GLY A 12 33.73 60.60 0.69
CA GLY A 12 33.98 60.19 2.07
C GLY A 12 34.29 58.70 2.14
N SER A 13 35.54 58.36 2.48
CA SER A 13 36.02 57.01 2.81
C SER A 13 35.49 56.61 4.20
N GLY A 14 35.02 55.37 4.34
CA GLY A 14 34.63 54.79 5.62
C GLY A 14 34.39 53.29 5.46
N CYS A 15 35.34 52.51 5.97
CA CYS A 15 35.22 51.11 6.31
C CYS A 15 34.25 50.92 7.48
N ASP A 16 33.46 49.84 7.44
CA ASP A 16 33.20 48.89 8.53
C ASP A 16 31.81 48.22 8.36
N ASP A 17 31.88 46.90 8.20
CA ASP A 17 31.02 45.82 8.71
C ASP A 17 29.54 45.61 8.29
N ASP A 18 29.34 44.35 7.88
CA ASP A 18 28.18 43.44 8.02
C ASP A 18 26.93 43.56 7.12
N ASP A 19 26.62 42.40 6.55
CA ASP A 19 25.35 41.89 6.03
C ASP A 19 24.61 42.70 4.94
N SER A 20 24.73 42.22 3.70
CA SER A 20 23.67 42.38 2.71
C SER A 20 23.63 41.17 1.77
N ALA A 21 22.57 40.37 1.93
CA ALA A 21 22.08 39.42 0.95
C ALA A 21 22.05 40.06 -0.44
N ALA A 22 22.74 39.43 -1.40
CA ALA A 22 22.59 39.71 -2.80
C ALA A 22 21.72 38.60 -3.40
N SER A 23 20.41 38.82 -3.45
CA SER A 23 19.51 38.08 -4.33
C SER A 23 19.92 38.39 -5.77
N ALA A 24 20.63 37.48 -6.40
CA ALA A 24 20.87 37.52 -7.83
C ALA A 24 19.76 36.74 -8.53
N ASP A 25 18.69 37.44 -8.89
CA ASP A 25 17.72 36.95 -9.88
C ASP A 25 18.43 36.91 -11.23
N ALA A 26 18.75 35.71 -11.69
CA ALA A 26 19.38 35.48 -12.97
C ALA A 26 18.56 34.42 -13.72
N SER A 27 17.68 34.88 -14.62
CA SER A 27 17.14 34.01 -15.66
C SER A 27 18.23 33.77 -16.70
N VAL A 28 18.67 32.52 -16.82
CA VAL A 28 19.74 32.12 -17.72
C VAL A 28 19.21 31.05 -18.68
N ASP A 29 19.15 31.39 -19.97
CA ASP A 29 18.99 30.43 -21.07
C ASP A 29 20.41 29.99 -21.47
N ALA A 30 20.75 28.73 -21.18
CA ALA A 30 22.10 28.20 -21.34
C ALA A 30 22.09 26.80 -21.98
N THR A 31 22.69 26.69 -23.16
CA THR A 31 23.11 25.41 -23.75
C THR A 31 24.59 25.21 -23.44
N THR A 32 24.90 24.35 -22.47
CA THR A 32 26.27 24.08 -22.06
C THR A 32 26.45 22.64 -21.57
N GLY A 33 27.42 21.93 -22.14
CA GLY A 33 27.97 20.72 -21.53
C GLY A 33 29.21 21.04 -20.69
N GLY A 34 29.26 20.55 -19.46
CA GLY A 34 30.36 20.81 -18.54
C GLY A 34 30.33 19.92 -17.30
N GLU A 35 31.52 19.54 -16.83
CA GLU A 35 31.74 18.87 -15.54
C GLU A 35 31.79 19.94 -14.43
N GLY A 36 31.00 19.77 -13.37
CA GLY A 36 30.93 20.73 -12.27
C GLY A 36 30.45 20.14 -10.95
N GLU A 37 31.05 20.61 -9.86
CA GLU A 37 30.54 20.42 -8.49
C GLU A 37 29.97 21.77 -8.01
N GLY A 38 28.75 21.78 -7.49
CA GLY A 38 28.11 23.03 -7.06
C GLY A 38 26.90 22.84 -6.15
N GLU A 39 26.73 23.79 -5.22
CA GLU A 39 25.50 23.99 -4.45
C GLU A 39 24.80 25.26 -4.97
N GLY A 40 23.50 25.18 -5.27
CA GLY A 40 22.76 26.32 -5.80
C GLY A 40 21.25 26.16 -5.78
N GLU A 41 20.55 27.30 -5.60
CA GLU A 41 19.11 27.43 -5.86
C GLU A 41 18.91 28.19 -7.18
N GLY A 42 18.05 27.70 -8.07
CA GLY A 42 17.82 28.34 -9.37
C GLY A 42 16.58 27.86 -10.12
N GLU A 43 16.01 28.76 -10.92
CA GLU A 43 15.00 28.46 -11.94
C GLU A 43 15.63 28.57 -13.33
N GLY A 44 15.46 27.56 -14.19
CA GLY A 44 16.10 27.53 -15.51
C GLY A 44 15.46 26.60 -16.53
N GLU A 45 15.53 26.99 -17.81
CA GLU A 45 15.24 26.13 -18.96
C GLU A 45 16.56 25.86 -19.71
N GLY A 46 16.89 24.59 -20.01
CA GLY A 46 18.16 24.25 -20.65
C GLY A 46 18.25 22.86 -21.27
N GLU A 47 19.07 22.74 -22.32
CA GLU A 47 19.49 21.45 -22.91
C GLU A 47 20.99 21.25 -22.65
N GLY A 48 21.38 20.09 -22.10
CA GLY A 48 22.78 19.84 -21.71
C GLY A 48 23.15 18.37 -21.51
N GLU A 49 24.43 18.05 -21.75
CA GLU A 49 25.07 16.77 -21.39
C GLU A 49 26.14 17.06 -20.32
N GLY A 50 26.13 16.36 -19.19
CA GLY A 50 27.06 16.64 -18.09
C GLY A 50 27.18 15.54 -17.04
N GLU A 51 28.35 15.47 -16.39
CA GLU A 51 28.62 14.65 -15.21
C GLU A 51 28.88 15.59 -14.01
N GLY A 52 28.24 15.35 -12.86
CA GLY A 52 28.37 16.23 -11.70
C GLY A 52 27.85 15.67 -10.38
N GLU A 53 28.39 16.20 -9.27
CA GLU A 53 27.91 15.96 -7.90
C GLU A 53 27.45 17.29 -7.29
N GLY A 54 26.26 17.33 -6.68
CA GLY A 54 25.71 18.58 -6.12
C GLY A 54 24.49 18.42 -5.21
N GLU A 55 24.27 19.43 -4.37
CA GLU A 55 23.06 19.58 -3.52
C GLU A 55 22.33 20.88 -3.89
N GLY A 56 21.02 20.85 -4.11
CA GLY A 56 20.27 22.05 -4.52
C GLY A 56 18.74 21.93 -4.51
N GLU A 57 18.07 23.08 -4.50
CA GLU A 57 16.60 23.22 -4.66
C GLU A 57 16.29 24.05 -5.91
N GLY A 58 15.40 23.58 -6.80
CA GLY A 58 15.10 24.32 -8.04
C GLY A 58 13.86 23.86 -8.81
N GLU A 59 13.36 24.75 -9.67
CA GLU A 59 12.26 24.47 -10.63
C GLU A 59 12.77 24.64 -12.08
N GLY A 60 12.52 23.68 -12.98
CA GLY A 60 13.05 23.78 -14.35
C GLY A 60 12.45 22.82 -15.39
N GLU A 61 12.60 23.18 -16.66
CA GLU A 61 12.25 22.34 -17.83
C GLU A 61 13.51 22.06 -18.67
N GLY A 62 13.81 20.80 -19.03
CA GLY A 62 15.02 20.48 -19.78
C GLY A 62 15.11 19.09 -20.40
N GLU A 63 15.98 18.95 -21.42
CA GLU A 63 16.36 17.68 -22.05
C GLU A 63 17.87 17.42 -21.87
N GLY A 64 18.27 16.22 -21.40
CA GLY A 64 19.70 15.94 -21.15
C GLY A 64 20.09 14.47 -20.91
N GLU A 65 21.38 14.18 -21.08
CA GLU A 65 22.02 12.89 -20.76
C GLU A 65 23.13 13.13 -19.71
N GLY A 66 23.17 12.36 -18.62
CA GLY A 66 24.16 12.56 -17.55
C GLY A 66 24.31 11.42 -16.52
N GLU A 67 25.45 11.41 -15.83
CA GLU A 67 25.75 10.54 -14.68
C GLU A 67 26.07 11.42 -13.45
N GLY A 68 25.47 11.16 -12.28
CA GLY A 68 25.68 11.99 -11.09
C GLY A 68 25.20 11.41 -9.75
N GLU A 69 25.74 11.93 -8.66
CA GLU A 69 25.31 11.65 -7.27
C GLU A 69 24.87 12.97 -6.59
N GLY A 70 23.70 13.01 -5.94
CA GLY A 70 23.21 14.25 -5.32
C GLY A 70 22.00 14.10 -4.38
N GLU A 71 21.78 15.11 -3.53
CA GLU A 71 20.62 15.25 -2.64
C GLU A 71 19.89 16.58 -2.95
N GLY A 72 18.56 16.56 -3.15
CA GLY A 72 17.82 17.77 -3.51
C GLY A 72 16.29 17.67 -3.48
N GLU A 73 15.62 18.83 -3.43
CA GLU A 73 14.15 18.98 -3.51
C GLU A 73 13.78 19.87 -4.72
N GLY A 74 12.85 19.45 -5.60
CA GLY A 74 12.51 20.25 -6.79
C GLY A 74 11.24 19.82 -7.56
N GLU A 75 10.72 20.73 -8.39
CA GLU A 75 9.59 20.49 -9.31
C GLU A 75 10.02 20.72 -10.77
N GLY A 76 9.73 19.80 -11.71
CA GLY A 76 10.16 19.98 -13.10
C GLY A 76 9.57 19.03 -14.15
N GLU A 77 9.67 19.41 -15.43
CA GLU A 77 9.28 18.59 -16.60
C GLU A 77 10.50 18.32 -17.50
N GLY A 78 10.79 17.07 -17.89
CA GLY A 78 11.96 16.77 -18.72
C GLY A 78 12.03 15.38 -19.36
N GLU A 79 12.87 15.25 -20.40
CA GLU A 79 13.19 13.99 -21.11
C GLU A 79 14.70 13.69 -21.01
N GLY A 80 15.11 12.47 -20.60
CA GLY A 80 16.54 12.15 -20.44
C GLY A 80 16.92 10.68 -20.20
N GLU A 81 18.20 10.35 -20.43
CA GLU A 81 18.82 9.04 -20.14
C GLU A 81 19.98 9.22 -19.13
N GLY A 82 20.05 8.42 -18.06
CA GLY A 82 21.10 8.56 -17.03
C GLY A 82 21.25 7.42 -16.01
N GLU A 83 22.42 7.35 -15.35
CA GLU A 83 22.73 6.44 -14.24
C GLU A 83 23.13 7.28 -13.00
N GLY A 84 22.58 7.00 -11.81
CA GLY A 84 22.89 7.79 -10.59
C GLY A 84 22.41 7.20 -9.26
N GLU A 85 23.00 7.67 -8.15
CA GLU A 85 22.60 7.37 -6.76
C GLU A 85 22.18 8.67 -6.04
N GLY A 86 21.03 8.70 -5.36
CA GLY A 86 20.56 9.92 -4.69
C GLY A 86 19.40 9.76 -3.71
N GLU A 87 19.23 10.74 -2.81
CA GLU A 87 18.10 10.87 -1.87
C GLU A 87 17.37 12.21 -2.12
N GLY A 88 16.04 12.20 -2.31
CA GLY A 88 15.28 13.44 -2.60
C GLY A 88 13.75 13.31 -2.55
N GLU A 89 13.07 14.47 -2.40
CA GLU A 89 11.60 14.62 -2.45
C GLU A 89 11.23 15.59 -3.61
N GLY A 90 10.31 15.20 -4.51
CA GLY A 90 9.94 16.05 -5.65
C GLY A 90 8.67 15.62 -6.42
N GLU A 91 8.07 16.55 -7.17
CA GLU A 91 6.91 16.34 -8.06
C GLU A 91 7.30 16.67 -9.52
N GLY A 92 7.04 15.79 -10.49
CA GLY A 92 7.42 16.05 -11.90
C GLY A 92 6.81 15.10 -12.95
N GLU A 93 6.78 15.54 -14.22
CA GLU A 93 6.34 14.75 -15.39
C GLU A 93 7.54 14.56 -16.36
N GLY A 94 7.84 13.30 -16.77
CA GLY A 94 8.98 13.05 -17.66
C GLY A 94 9.04 11.66 -18.31
N GLU A 95 9.75 11.54 -19.44
CA GLU A 95 10.03 10.27 -20.15
C GLU A 95 11.54 9.97 -20.11
N GLY A 96 11.96 8.78 -19.66
CA GLY A 96 13.40 8.44 -19.57
C GLY A 96 13.73 6.97 -19.28
N GLU A 97 14.94 6.54 -19.63
CA GLU A 97 15.51 5.22 -19.33
C GLU A 97 16.74 5.38 -18.40
N GLY A 98 16.79 4.67 -17.27
CA GLY A 98 17.90 4.78 -16.31
C GLY A 98 17.98 3.66 -15.25
N GLU A 99 19.20 3.41 -14.74
CA GLU A 99 19.48 2.49 -13.62
C GLU A 99 19.97 3.33 -12.41
N GLY A 100 19.37 3.16 -11.22
CA GLY A 100 19.77 3.92 -10.03
C GLY A 100 19.31 3.31 -8.70
N GLU A 101 20.06 3.58 -7.63
CA GLU A 101 19.72 3.23 -6.24
C GLU A 101 19.37 4.53 -5.48
N GLY A 102 18.18 4.62 -4.88
CA GLY A 102 17.76 5.83 -4.15
C GLY A 102 16.62 5.61 -3.16
N GLU A 103 16.56 6.44 -2.13
CA GLU A 103 15.45 6.55 -1.18
C GLU A 103 14.73 7.90 -1.38
N GLY A 104 13.45 7.89 -1.75
CA GLY A 104 12.66 9.12 -1.96
C GLY A 104 11.16 8.89 -1.91
N GLU A 105 10.39 9.92 -1.53
CA GLU A 105 8.93 9.99 -1.66
C GLU A 105 8.57 11.07 -2.70
N GLY A 106 7.94 10.67 -3.81
CA GLY A 106 7.52 11.60 -4.87
C GLY A 106 6.32 11.07 -5.65
N GLU A 107 5.43 11.98 -6.09
CA GLU A 107 4.32 11.69 -7.02
C GLU A 107 4.70 12.22 -8.41
N GLY A 108 4.83 11.35 -9.41
CA GLY A 108 5.10 11.73 -10.80
C GLY A 108 4.45 10.76 -11.80
N GLU A 109 3.93 11.29 -12.91
CA GLU A 109 3.45 10.49 -14.06
C GLU A 109 4.55 10.47 -15.13
N GLY A 110 5.24 9.34 -15.28
CA GLY A 110 6.26 9.14 -16.32
C GLY A 110 6.30 7.71 -16.85
N GLU A 111 6.50 7.53 -18.16
CA GLU A 111 6.73 6.22 -18.79
C GLU A 111 8.25 5.96 -18.83
N GLY A 112 8.80 5.28 -17.82
CA GLY A 112 10.21 4.86 -17.78
C GLY A 112 10.40 3.44 -17.24
N GLU A 113 11.32 2.67 -17.83
CA GLU A 113 11.70 1.34 -17.34
C GLU A 113 12.89 1.46 -16.35
N GLY A 114 12.62 1.71 -15.07
CA GLY A 114 13.63 1.73 -14.00
C GLY A 114 13.49 0.56 -13.01
N GLU A 115 14.60 -0.11 -12.66
CA GLU A 115 14.64 -1.13 -11.59
C GLU A 115 15.09 -0.50 -10.26
N GLY A 116 14.16 0.11 -9.50
CA GLY A 116 14.43 0.62 -8.15
C GLY A 116 14.21 -0.43 -7.05
N GLU A 117 15.24 -0.80 -6.30
CA GLU A 117 15.14 -1.63 -5.09
C GLU A 117 15.00 -0.76 -3.83
N GLY A 118 13.78 -0.34 -3.48
CA GLY A 118 13.52 0.32 -2.20
C GLY A 118 13.56 -0.66 -1.02
N GLU A 119 14.70 -0.79 -0.33
CA GLU A 119 14.78 -1.50 0.95
C GLU A 119 14.25 -0.60 2.09
N GLY A 120 13.04 -0.88 2.59
CA GLY A 120 12.47 -0.11 3.69
C GLY A 120 13.31 -0.11 4.98
N GLU A 121 13.17 0.96 5.79
CA GLU A 121 13.93 1.20 7.03
C GLU A 121 14.13 -0.09 7.88
N PRO A 122 15.35 -0.38 8.35
CA PRO A 122 15.64 -1.60 9.08
C PRO A 122 14.75 -1.76 10.33
N PRO A 123 14.35 -2.99 10.68
CA PRO A 123 13.39 -3.22 11.76
C PRO A 123 13.94 -2.77 13.11
N ARG A 124 13.09 -2.09 13.89
CA ARG A 124 13.42 -1.62 15.24
C ARG A 124 13.58 -2.81 16.20
N PRO A 125 14.42 -2.69 17.25
CA PRO A 125 14.51 -3.71 18.28
C PRO A 125 13.14 -4.02 18.91
N GLY A 126 12.67 -5.26 18.75
CA GLY A 126 11.38 -5.72 19.27
C GLY A 126 10.20 -5.48 18.32
N GLU A 127 10.43 -4.96 17.12
CA GLU A 127 9.42 -4.85 16.08
C GLU A 127 8.94 -6.23 15.60
N ARG A 128 7.62 -6.41 15.58
CA ARG A 128 6.95 -7.54 14.95
C ARG A 128 6.96 -7.34 13.44
N THR A 129 7.58 -8.26 12.71
CA THR A 129 7.65 -8.26 11.25
C THR A 129 7.29 -9.64 10.72
N LEU A 130 7.17 -9.77 9.39
CA LEU A 130 7.01 -11.08 8.75
C LEU A 130 8.17 -12.04 9.04
N ALA A 131 9.37 -11.50 9.32
CA ALA A 131 10.54 -12.29 9.68
C ALA A 131 10.57 -12.69 11.17
N SER A 132 9.98 -11.89 12.07
CA SER A 132 10.04 -12.13 13.52
C SER A 132 8.79 -12.81 14.09
N CYS A 133 7.66 -12.76 13.38
CA CYS A 133 6.43 -13.43 13.77
C CYS A 133 6.53 -14.96 13.58
N GLU A 134 5.80 -15.71 14.40
CA GLU A 134 5.80 -17.17 14.33
C GLU A 134 4.71 -17.69 13.39
N THR A 135 5.10 -18.54 12.43
CA THR A 135 4.18 -19.29 11.57
C THR A 135 4.31 -20.78 11.86
N ASN A 136 3.22 -21.41 12.30
CA ASN A 136 3.18 -22.82 12.66
C ASN A 136 2.21 -23.60 11.76
N ILE A 137 2.74 -24.36 10.81
CA ILE A 137 1.93 -25.16 9.88
C ILE A 137 1.92 -26.62 10.30
N GLY A 138 0.73 -27.12 10.65
CA GLY A 138 0.50 -28.51 11.02
C GLY A 138 0.62 -29.49 9.85
N ALA A 139 0.86 -30.76 10.17
CA ALA A 139 0.93 -31.81 9.16
C ALA A 139 -0.41 -31.99 8.43
N GLY A 140 -0.36 -32.12 7.11
CA GLY A 140 -1.55 -32.35 6.27
C GLY A 140 -2.32 -31.07 5.88
N VAL A 141 -1.86 -29.89 6.30
CA VAL A 141 -2.40 -28.61 5.82
C VAL A 141 -2.16 -28.49 4.30
N PRO A 142 -3.17 -28.08 3.51
CA PRO A 142 -3.02 -27.91 2.06
C PRO A 142 -1.95 -26.87 1.67
N ALA A 143 -1.35 -27.04 0.49
CA ALA A 143 -0.21 -26.25 0.04
C ALA A 143 -0.49 -24.75 0.05
N PHE A 144 -1.63 -24.31 -0.46
CA PHE A 144 -2.06 -22.90 -0.42
C PHE A 144 -1.85 -22.24 0.95
N PHE A 145 -2.36 -22.86 2.02
CA PHE A 145 -2.25 -22.32 3.37
C PHE A 145 -0.82 -22.36 3.90
N ALA A 146 -0.05 -23.37 3.53
CA ALA A 146 1.34 -23.52 3.94
C ALA A 146 2.27 -22.52 3.24
N THR A 147 1.95 -22.14 2.01
CA THR A 147 2.74 -21.22 1.19
C THR A 147 2.45 -19.77 1.57
N TYR A 148 1.18 -19.36 1.54
CA TYR A 148 0.81 -17.95 1.49
C TYR A 148 0.55 -17.30 2.85
N PHE A 149 0.26 -18.06 3.91
CA PHE A 149 -0.03 -17.47 5.22
C PHE A 149 1.21 -17.34 6.10
N LYS A 150 1.33 -16.20 6.78
CA LYS A 150 2.36 -15.89 7.77
C LYS A 150 1.73 -15.44 9.09
N CYS A 151 2.53 -15.51 10.16
CA CYS A 151 2.16 -15.05 11.49
C CYS A 151 0.94 -15.77 12.11
N VAL A 152 0.64 -16.99 11.64
CA VAL A 152 -0.51 -17.79 12.06
C VAL A 152 -0.12 -19.20 12.49
N THR A 153 -0.99 -19.84 13.26
CA THR A 153 -0.97 -21.30 13.48
C THR A 153 -2.09 -21.95 12.67
N ILE A 154 -1.74 -22.90 11.79
CA ILE A 154 -2.69 -23.61 10.94
C ILE A 154 -2.64 -25.11 11.24
N ALA A 155 -3.80 -25.73 11.42
CA ALA A 155 -3.92 -27.18 11.59
C ALA A 155 -5.11 -27.73 10.82
N VAL A 156 -5.12 -29.04 10.56
CA VAL A 156 -6.28 -29.75 10.03
C VAL A 156 -7.06 -30.37 11.19
N ASP A 157 -8.37 -30.13 11.21
CA ASP A 157 -9.32 -30.77 12.13
C ASP A 157 -10.46 -31.40 11.32
N GLY A 158 -10.39 -32.72 11.13
CA GLY A 158 -11.36 -33.44 10.30
C GLY A 158 -11.28 -33.03 8.83
N THR A 159 -12.32 -32.35 8.33
CA THR A 159 -12.43 -31.86 6.95
C THR A 159 -12.11 -30.38 6.82
N ASP A 160 -11.71 -29.74 7.91
CA ASP A 160 -11.57 -28.30 8.00
C ASP A 160 -10.09 -27.95 8.21
N VAL A 161 -9.70 -26.83 7.63
CA VAL A 161 -8.49 -26.10 7.99
C VAL A 161 -8.86 -25.13 9.10
N VAL A 162 -8.09 -25.13 10.18
CA VAL A 162 -8.27 -24.26 11.33
C VAL A 162 -7.09 -23.30 11.39
N ILE A 163 -7.36 -22.02 11.17
CA ILE A 163 -6.37 -20.94 11.28
C ILE A 163 -6.58 -20.25 12.61
N THR A 164 -5.49 -20.07 13.37
CA THR A 164 -5.48 -19.36 14.65
C THR A 164 -4.46 -18.24 14.60
N THR A 165 -4.89 -17.05 14.99
CA THR A 165 -4.10 -15.81 14.92
C THR A 165 -4.22 -15.00 16.21
N GLN A 166 -3.16 -14.24 16.50
CA GLN A 166 -3.16 -13.20 17.52
C GLN A 166 -3.76 -11.88 17.03
N ASP A 167 -4.09 -11.77 15.73
CA ASP A 167 -4.60 -10.54 15.13
C ASP A 167 -3.68 -9.35 15.42
N LEU A 168 -2.39 -9.55 15.19
CA LEU A 168 -1.35 -8.55 15.38
C LEU A 168 -0.63 -8.34 14.05
N PRO A 169 -0.87 -7.20 13.36
CA PRO A 169 -0.28 -6.94 12.06
C PRO A 169 1.26 -6.99 12.09
N PRO A 170 1.92 -7.65 11.13
CA PRO A 170 3.37 -7.75 11.09
C PRO A 170 4.03 -6.54 10.42
N HIS A 171 3.47 -5.35 10.64
CA HIS A 171 3.92 -4.07 10.12
C HIS A 171 3.71 -2.97 11.16
N ARG A 172 4.10 -1.74 10.84
CA ARG A 172 3.88 -0.59 11.74
C ARG A 172 2.46 -0.06 11.60
N SER A 173 1.92 0.45 12.70
CA SER A 173 0.60 1.06 12.73
C SER A 173 0.50 2.04 13.90
N TYR A 174 -0.25 3.14 13.69
CA TYR A 174 -0.64 4.04 14.77
C TYR A 174 -1.35 3.31 15.92
N TYR A 175 -2.12 2.28 15.60
CA TYR A 175 -2.98 1.62 16.55
C TYR A 175 -2.27 0.72 17.56
N TYR A 176 -0.98 0.44 17.36
CA TYR A 176 -0.12 -0.16 18.38
C TYR A 176 0.05 0.72 19.63
N GLY A 177 -0.13 2.03 19.46
CA GLY A 177 0.00 3.03 20.52
C GLY A 177 1.46 3.38 20.85
N ASN A 178 1.65 4.64 21.25
CA ASN A 178 2.97 5.20 21.55
C ASN A 178 3.71 4.36 22.63
N GLY A 179 4.97 4.01 22.34
CA GLY A 179 5.83 3.19 23.20
C GLY A 179 5.88 1.71 22.81
N ASN A 180 5.10 1.28 21.82
CA ASN A 180 5.26 -0.02 21.18
C ASN A 180 6.31 0.06 20.04
N PRO A 181 7.20 -0.94 19.86
CA PRO A 181 8.13 -0.97 18.74
C PRO A 181 7.49 -0.84 17.34
N ASN A 182 6.27 -1.36 17.17
CA ASN A 182 5.49 -1.28 15.93
C ASN A 182 4.65 0.01 15.80
N TYR A 183 4.81 0.99 16.68
CA TYR A 183 4.11 2.27 16.55
C TYR A 183 4.69 3.09 15.38
N ALA A 184 3.79 3.58 14.53
CA ALA A 184 4.04 4.66 13.57
C ALA A 184 3.08 5.82 13.87
N ASP A 185 3.47 7.04 13.53
CA ASP A 185 2.53 8.16 13.64
C ASP A 185 1.38 8.00 12.65
N PHE A 186 0.22 8.57 12.99
CA PHE A 186 -0.91 8.55 12.09
C PHE A 186 -0.64 9.52 10.95
N ASP A 187 -0.84 9.06 9.72
CA ASP A 187 -0.63 9.89 8.55
C ASP A 187 -1.80 10.87 8.35
N PHE A 188 -1.52 12.14 8.62
CA PHE A 188 -2.47 13.24 8.43
C PHE A 188 -2.36 13.92 7.06
N SER A 189 -1.36 13.57 6.23
CA SER A 189 -1.17 14.16 4.89
C SER A 189 -2.27 13.72 3.93
N ARG A 190 -2.79 12.49 4.11
CA ARG A 190 -3.88 11.86 3.33
C ARG A 190 -5.19 12.67 3.27
N GLY A 191 -5.30 13.68 4.12
CA GLY A 191 -6.30 14.73 3.98
C GLY A 191 -7.01 15.09 5.29
N PRO A 192 -7.72 16.22 5.32
CA PRO A 192 -8.26 16.81 6.55
C PRO A 192 -9.40 15.98 7.21
N GLN A 193 -9.93 14.98 6.50
CA GLN A 193 -10.93 14.07 7.02
C GLN A 193 -10.32 12.93 7.83
N TYR A 194 -9.06 12.58 7.54
CA TYR A 194 -8.36 11.48 8.18
C TYR A 194 -8.09 11.80 9.64
N ARG A 195 -8.48 10.86 10.50
CA ARG A 195 -8.34 10.98 11.95
C ARG A 195 -8.38 9.60 12.58
N PRO A 196 -7.48 9.28 13.51
CA PRO A 196 -7.51 7.99 14.16
C PRO A 196 -8.79 7.83 14.99
N ASN A 197 -9.34 6.62 15.00
CA ASN A 197 -10.38 6.28 15.94
C ASN A 197 -9.78 6.17 17.37
N PRO A 198 -10.59 6.23 18.44
CA PRO A 198 -10.06 6.28 19.81
C PRO A 198 -9.64 4.92 20.37
N ASN A 199 -9.66 3.86 19.56
CA ASN A 199 -9.35 2.51 19.99
C ASN A 199 -7.84 2.22 19.83
N THR A 200 -7.40 1.11 20.42
CA THR A 200 -6.03 0.60 20.31
C THR A 200 -6.10 -0.87 19.98
N LEU A 201 -5.21 -1.36 19.12
CA LEU A 201 -5.15 -2.78 18.83
C LEU A 201 -4.66 -3.57 20.05
N ALA A 202 -5.13 -4.81 20.19
CA ALA A 202 -4.74 -5.70 21.25
C ALA A 202 -4.64 -7.13 20.73
N ALA A 203 -3.71 -7.92 21.29
CA ALA A 203 -3.57 -9.32 20.92
C ALA A 203 -4.89 -10.08 21.18
N GLN A 204 -5.39 -10.71 20.13
CA GLN A 204 -6.57 -11.57 20.15
C GLN A 204 -6.17 -13.04 20.22
N ASN A 205 -7.17 -13.92 20.26
CA ASN A 205 -6.99 -15.33 19.95
C ASN A 205 -8.18 -15.78 19.11
N VAL A 206 -8.11 -15.50 17.81
CA VAL A 206 -9.19 -15.79 16.88
C VAL A 206 -8.92 -17.13 16.22
N SER A 207 -9.91 -18.01 16.21
CA SER A 207 -9.87 -19.27 15.47
C SER A 207 -10.97 -19.30 14.41
N ILE A 208 -10.55 -19.40 13.14
CA ILE A 208 -11.41 -19.52 11.97
C ILE A 208 -11.31 -20.96 11.44
N ARG A 209 -12.47 -21.56 11.16
CA ARG A 209 -12.58 -22.91 10.60
C ARG A 209 -13.13 -22.82 9.20
N ILE A 210 -12.38 -23.36 8.25
CA ILE A 210 -12.69 -23.28 6.83
C ILE A 210 -12.79 -24.69 6.30
N ALA A 211 -13.94 -25.06 5.76
CA ALA A 211 -14.11 -26.36 5.13
C ALA A 211 -13.22 -26.45 3.90
N MET A 212 -12.43 -27.54 3.77
CA MET A 212 -11.59 -27.74 2.58
C MET A 212 -12.44 -27.84 1.30
N ASN A 213 -13.60 -28.49 1.40
CA ASN A 213 -14.56 -28.67 0.32
C ASN A 213 -15.94 -28.13 0.75
N PRO A 214 -16.14 -26.82 0.74
CA PRO A 214 -17.39 -26.22 1.17
C PRO A 214 -18.50 -26.47 0.15
N GLN A 215 -19.75 -26.45 0.63
CA GLN A 215 -20.92 -26.65 -0.23
C GLN A 215 -21.53 -25.31 -0.60
N SER A 216 -21.68 -25.06 -1.90
CA SER A 216 -22.37 -23.87 -2.41
C SER A 216 -23.79 -23.81 -1.86
N LYS A 217 -24.25 -22.60 -1.56
CA LYS A 217 -25.63 -22.34 -1.21
C LYS A 217 -26.57 -22.40 -2.42
N GLY A 218 -26.03 -22.28 -3.64
CA GLY A 218 -26.80 -22.21 -4.88
C GLY A 218 -27.56 -20.88 -5.03
N LEU A 219 -26.94 -19.78 -4.59
CA LEU A 219 -27.49 -18.44 -4.65
C LEU A 219 -27.18 -17.78 -6.00
N THR A 220 -28.00 -16.80 -6.35
CA THR A 220 -27.64 -15.75 -7.31
C THR A 220 -27.35 -14.51 -6.48
N ILE A 221 -26.13 -13.99 -6.57
CA ILE A 221 -25.70 -12.80 -5.84
C ILE A 221 -25.89 -11.61 -6.79
N ASP A 222 -26.88 -10.77 -6.49
CA ASP A 222 -27.24 -9.60 -7.28
C ASP A 222 -27.22 -8.34 -6.40
N ASP A 223 -27.42 -7.17 -7.01
CA ASP A 223 -27.41 -5.86 -6.34
C ASP A 223 -28.54 -5.70 -5.28
N GLN A 224 -29.50 -6.64 -5.23
CA GLN A 224 -30.50 -6.64 -4.15
C GLN A 224 -30.00 -7.36 -2.91
N LEU A 225 -29.07 -8.30 -3.09
CA LEU A 225 -28.45 -9.04 -2.02
C LEU A 225 -27.20 -8.34 -1.50
N VAL A 226 -26.42 -7.71 -2.38
CA VAL A 226 -25.24 -6.89 -2.05
C VAL A 226 -25.68 -5.44 -1.95
N ASP A 227 -26.13 -5.02 -0.76
CA ASP A 227 -26.70 -3.70 -0.52
C ASP A 227 -25.87 -2.82 0.43
N LEU A 228 -24.70 -3.32 0.85
CA LEU A 228 -23.77 -2.69 1.78
C LEU A 228 -24.44 -2.26 3.10
N THR A 229 -25.51 -2.97 3.48
CA THR A 229 -26.30 -2.66 4.66
C THR A 229 -26.40 -3.88 5.55
N MET A 230 -25.78 -3.80 6.72
CA MET A 230 -25.85 -4.86 7.73
C MET A 230 -27.28 -5.32 8.06
N ARG A 231 -27.45 -6.64 8.10
CA ARG A 231 -28.61 -7.41 8.58
C ARG A 231 -29.87 -7.24 7.73
N THR A 232 -29.71 -7.09 6.42
CA THR A 232 -30.79 -7.12 5.43
C THR A 232 -31.05 -8.54 4.91
N SER A 233 -30.06 -9.44 5.01
CA SER A 233 -30.13 -10.83 4.56
C SER A 233 -29.59 -11.85 5.59
N ASN A 234 -30.03 -13.11 5.48
CA ASN A 234 -29.44 -14.23 6.23
C ASN A 234 -28.17 -14.78 5.57
N GLU A 235 -27.84 -14.27 4.37
CA GLU A 235 -26.70 -14.74 3.59
C GLU A 235 -25.43 -13.92 3.85
N GLU A 236 -25.52 -12.81 4.59
CA GLU A 236 -24.38 -11.96 4.92
C GLU A 236 -23.34 -12.64 5.80
N PHE A 237 -22.08 -12.30 5.59
CA PHE A 237 -21.03 -12.51 6.59
C PHE A 237 -21.36 -11.74 7.88
N PRO A 238 -20.91 -12.23 9.06
CA PRO A 238 -21.09 -11.49 10.29
C PRO A 238 -20.31 -10.17 10.24
N GLY A 239 -20.88 -9.08 10.78
CA GLY A 239 -20.16 -7.80 10.96
C GLY A 239 -19.17 -7.81 12.13
N GLY A 240 -18.39 -8.88 12.21
CA GLY A 240 -17.24 -9.06 13.10
C GLY A 240 -16.20 -9.89 12.36
N PRO A 241 -15.34 -10.65 13.05
CA PRO A 241 -14.42 -11.54 12.37
C PRO A 241 -15.15 -12.46 11.38
N ALA A 242 -14.75 -12.38 10.11
CA ALA A 242 -15.38 -13.09 9.00
C ALA A 242 -14.35 -13.75 8.07
N GLY A 243 -13.08 -13.39 8.15
CA GLY A 243 -11.98 -14.00 7.40
C GLY A 243 -10.64 -13.75 8.07
N VAL A 244 -9.59 -14.27 7.44
CA VAL A 244 -8.20 -14.06 7.86
C VAL A 244 -7.36 -13.78 6.62
N ALA A 245 -6.58 -12.72 6.72
CA ALA A 245 -5.66 -12.26 5.71
C ALA A 245 -4.33 -13.04 5.76
N LEU A 246 -3.55 -12.97 4.69
CA LEU A 246 -2.27 -13.70 4.58
C LEU A 246 -1.27 -13.33 5.68
N ASP A 247 -1.34 -12.10 6.18
CA ASP A 247 -0.48 -11.51 7.20
C ASP A 247 -0.99 -11.73 8.64
N SER A 248 -2.02 -12.57 8.82
CA SER A 248 -2.69 -12.91 10.07
C SER A 248 -3.77 -11.95 10.59
N VAL A 249 -3.97 -10.80 9.93
CA VAL A 249 -5.00 -9.83 10.33
C VAL A 249 -6.39 -10.36 10.00
N ILE A 250 -7.37 -10.02 10.84
CA ILE A 250 -8.75 -10.44 10.62
C ILE A 250 -9.40 -9.62 9.51
N MET A 251 -10.20 -10.28 8.68
CA MET A 251 -11.03 -9.63 7.67
C MET A 251 -12.46 -9.53 8.19
N PHE A 252 -13.06 -8.35 8.08
CA PHE A 252 -14.49 -8.14 8.33
C PHE A 252 -15.25 -8.23 7.01
N ASN A 253 -16.56 -8.08 7.06
CA ASN A 253 -17.40 -8.03 5.86
C ASN A 253 -17.38 -6.62 5.23
N ALA A 254 -18.09 -6.45 4.11
CA ALA A 254 -18.16 -5.17 3.37
C ALA A 254 -18.77 -3.98 4.14
N THR A 255 -19.25 -4.19 5.36
CA THR A 255 -20.20 -3.29 6.01
C THR A 255 -19.70 -2.77 7.35
N ALA A 256 -20.06 -1.54 7.64
CA ALA A 256 -19.85 -0.90 8.93
C ALA A 256 -20.82 -1.42 10.00
N ALA A 257 -20.57 -1.06 11.27
CA ALA A 257 -21.49 -1.37 12.35
C ALA A 257 -22.90 -0.76 12.08
N PRO A 258 -24.00 -1.37 12.57
CA PRO A 258 -25.34 -0.86 12.30
C PRO A 258 -25.53 0.61 12.72
N GLY A 259 -25.74 1.48 11.73
CA GLY A 259 -25.88 2.93 11.91
C GLY A 259 -24.70 3.74 11.38
N ASP A 260 -23.59 3.09 11.10
CA ASP A 260 -22.38 3.66 10.50
C ASP A 260 -22.30 3.30 9.00
N ARG A 261 -21.33 3.90 8.31
CA ARG A 261 -21.12 3.75 6.87
C ARG A 261 -19.64 3.53 6.60
N ILE A 262 -19.30 2.46 5.88
CA ILE A 262 -17.91 2.08 5.64
C ILE A 262 -17.14 3.20 4.89
N GLU A 263 -17.84 3.96 4.04
CA GLU A 263 -17.26 5.09 3.30
C GLU A 263 -16.87 6.27 4.20
N GLN A 264 -17.33 6.27 5.46
CA GLN A 264 -16.91 7.22 6.50
C GLN A 264 -15.86 6.62 7.43
N GLU A 265 -15.93 5.32 7.69
CA GLU A 265 -14.96 4.62 8.54
C GLU A 265 -13.56 4.60 7.92
N ARG A 266 -13.46 4.57 6.58
CA ARG A 266 -12.16 4.62 5.87
C ARG A 266 -11.24 5.77 6.30
N PHE A 267 -11.80 6.92 6.70
CA PHE A 267 -11.01 8.06 7.17
C PHE A 267 -10.34 7.81 8.53
N THR A 268 -10.60 6.67 9.16
CA THR A 268 -9.94 6.26 10.38
C THR A 268 -8.92 5.16 10.13
N PHE A 269 -8.77 4.69 8.90
CA PHE A 269 -7.79 3.67 8.59
C PHE A 269 -6.38 4.25 8.66
N ASP A 270 -5.42 3.43 9.06
CA ASP A 270 -4.00 3.74 8.94
C ASP A 270 -3.50 3.45 7.50
N ASN A 271 -2.19 3.47 7.30
CA ASN A 271 -1.56 3.30 5.98
C ASN A 271 -1.75 1.89 5.40
N TYR A 272 -2.31 0.96 6.16
CA TYR A 272 -2.64 -0.38 5.73
C TYR A 272 -4.16 -0.57 5.54
N GLU A 273 -4.90 0.52 5.38
CA GLU A 273 -6.36 0.48 5.15
C GLU A 273 -7.13 -0.30 6.22
N ALA A 274 -6.67 -0.21 7.47
CA ALA A 274 -7.30 -0.88 8.60
C ALA A 274 -7.32 -0.06 9.88
N HIS A 275 -8.19 -0.50 10.80
CA HIS A 275 -8.30 0.06 12.13
C HIS A 275 -8.75 -1.00 13.16
N PRO A 276 -8.67 -0.72 14.46
CA PRO A 276 -9.22 -1.58 15.48
C PRO A 276 -10.65 -1.19 15.87
N GLU A 277 -11.48 -2.20 16.13
CA GLU A 277 -12.75 -2.01 16.84
C GLU A 277 -12.53 -1.84 18.36
N ASN A 278 -13.61 -1.66 19.13
CA ASN A 278 -13.55 -1.29 20.55
C ASN A 278 -13.02 -2.36 21.52
N ARG A 279 -12.75 -3.58 21.06
CA ARG A 279 -12.06 -4.66 21.79
C ARG A 279 -10.64 -4.91 21.27
N GLY A 280 -10.18 -4.08 20.34
CA GLY A 280 -8.81 -4.11 19.80
C GLY A 280 -8.58 -5.12 18.68
N THR A 281 -9.64 -5.65 18.06
CA THR A 281 -9.51 -6.46 16.83
C THR A 281 -9.18 -5.54 15.67
N TYR A 282 -7.97 -5.63 15.14
CA TYR A 282 -7.52 -4.87 13.97
C TYR A 282 -7.99 -5.60 12.72
N HIS A 283 -8.53 -4.90 11.72
CA HIS A 283 -9.18 -5.61 10.63
C HIS A 283 -9.21 -4.85 9.30
N TYR A 284 -9.15 -5.63 8.22
CA TYR A 284 -9.27 -5.15 6.85
C TYR A 284 -10.71 -5.22 6.34
N HIS A 285 -11.06 -4.24 5.51
CA HIS A 285 -12.31 -4.20 4.76
C HIS A 285 -12.12 -4.12 3.25
N SER A 286 -10.95 -3.69 2.76
CA SER A 286 -10.71 -3.36 1.35
C SER A 286 -9.33 -3.87 0.90
N ALA A 287 -8.95 -3.52 -0.33
CA ALA A 287 -7.58 -3.69 -0.81
C ALA A 287 -6.60 -3.00 0.14
N THR A 288 -5.49 -3.68 0.47
CA THR A 288 -4.51 -3.25 1.46
C THR A 288 -3.12 -3.80 1.13
N PRO A 289 -2.03 -3.06 1.39
CA PRO A 289 -0.67 -3.56 1.19
C PRO A 289 -0.31 -4.77 2.06
N GLY A 290 -0.87 -4.91 3.27
CA GLY A 290 -0.36 -5.86 4.29
C GLY A 290 -0.25 -7.32 3.80
N PRO A 291 -1.31 -7.90 3.23
CA PRO A 291 -1.24 -9.26 2.65
C PRO A 291 -0.31 -9.35 1.44
N LEU A 292 -0.15 -8.27 0.66
CA LEU A 292 0.74 -8.25 -0.49
C LEU A 292 2.22 -8.16 -0.08
N GLU A 293 2.52 -7.58 1.09
CA GLU A 293 3.86 -7.66 1.67
C GLU A 293 4.26 -9.10 2.00
N VAL A 294 3.30 -9.96 2.35
CA VAL A 294 3.56 -11.40 2.50
C VAL A 294 3.99 -12.00 1.18
N LEU A 295 3.30 -11.67 0.09
CA LEU A 295 3.63 -12.14 -1.25
C LEU A 295 5.00 -11.63 -1.69
N ARG A 296 5.31 -10.35 -1.45
CA ARG A 296 6.62 -9.76 -1.70
C ARG A 296 7.73 -10.44 -0.89
N HIS A 297 7.50 -10.66 0.41
CA HIS A 297 8.44 -11.37 1.29
C HIS A 297 8.69 -12.82 0.85
N LEU A 298 7.71 -13.45 0.20
CA LEU A 298 7.83 -14.79 -0.39
C LEU A 298 8.49 -14.79 -1.78
N GLY A 299 8.72 -13.61 -2.37
CA GLY A 299 9.22 -13.46 -3.74
C GLY A 299 8.17 -13.75 -4.82
N ALA A 300 6.88 -13.69 -4.49
CA ALA A 300 5.79 -13.93 -5.44
C ALA A 300 5.38 -12.68 -6.25
N THR A 301 5.74 -11.49 -5.76
CA THR A 301 5.54 -10.20 -6.44
C THR A 301 6.67 -9.25 -6.06
N ARG A 302 6.93 -8.22 -6.88
CA ARG A 302 7.90 -7.15 -6.58
C ARG A 302 7.25 -5.98 -5.84
N SER A 303 6.01 -5.62 -6.21
CA SER A 303 5.23 -4.56 -5.55
C SER A 303 4.26 -5.15 -4.51
N ALA A 304 4.06 -4.40 -3.41
CA ALA A 304 3.01 -4.64 -2.43
C ALA A 304 1.87 -3.59 -2.54
N VAL A 305 1.89 -2.76 -3.58
CA VAL A 305 0.85 -1.77 -3.85
C VAL A 305 -0.34 -2.47 -4.51
N PRO A 306 -1.55 -2.39 -3.93
CA PRO A 306 -2.74 -2.95 -4.57
C PRO A 306 -3.02 -2.29 -5.93
N GLY A 307 -3.19 -3.08 -6.97
CA GLY A 307 -3.33 -2.62 -8.36
C GLY A 307 -2.08 -2.86 -9.22
N GLU A 308 -0.90 -2.93 -8.60
CA GLU A 308 0.38 -3.02 -9.29
C GLU A 308 1.09 -4.36 -9.08
N ALA A 309 0.68 -5.12 -8.06
CA ALA A 309 1.28 -6.39 -7.75
C ALA A 309 0.94 -7.44 -8.82
N ALA A 310 1.93 -8.21 -9.23
CA ALA A 310 1.76 -9.25 -10.26
C ALA A 310 0.79 -10.36 -9.82
N VAL A 311 0.66 -10.59 -8.51
CA VAL A 311 -0.31 -11.51 -7.91
C VAL A 311 -0.89 -10.84 -6.67
N GLU A 312 -2.23 -10.79 -6.59
CA GLU A 312 -2.93 -10.15 -5.48
C GLU A 312 -3.86 -11.10 -4.73
N VAL A 313 -3.41 -11.58 -3.58
CA VAL A 313 -4.20 -12.42 -2.68
C VAL A 313 -4.27 -11.76 -1.31
N PHE A 314 -5.45 -11.36 -0.89
CA PHE A 314 -5.63 -10.72 0.42
C PHE A 314 -5.88 -11.74 1.53
N GLY A 315 -6.67 -12.77 1.25
CA GLY A 315 -6.98 -13.77 2.27
C GLY A 315 -8.16 -14.67 1.93
N ILE A 316 -8.75 -15.23 2.98
CA ILE A 316 -9.86 -16.18 2.87
C ILE A 316 -10.92 -15.93 3.94
N MET A 317 -12.17 -15.97 3.53
CA MET A 317 -13.33 -15.85 4.40
C MET A 317 -13.65 -17.18 5.08
N CYS A 318 -14.36 -17.12 6.21
CA CYS A 318 -14.74 -18.26 7.04
C CYS A 318 -15.55 -19.32 6.30
N ASP A 319 -16.28 -18.95 5.25
CA ASP A 319 -17.06 -19.89 4.45
C ASP A 319 -16.21 -20.63 3.39
N GLY A 320 -14.98 -20.16 3.16
CA GLY A 320 -14.02 -20.68 2.18
C GLY A 320 -13.92 -19.88 0.88
N THR A 321 -14.55 -18.71 0.81
CA THR A 321 -14.39 -17.74 -0.29
C THR A 321 -13.02 -17.07 -0.22
N LEU A 322 -12.25 -17.09 -1.30
CA LEU A 322 -10.99 -16.37 -1.39
C LEU A 322 -11.21 -14.92 -1.82
N VAL A 323 -10.34 -14.03 -1.36
CA VAL A 323 -10.38 -12.61 -1.68
C VAL A 323 -9.08 -12.24 -2.37
N PHE A 324 -9.20 -11.94 -3.67
CA PHE A 324 -8.12 -11.51 -4.54
C PHE A 324 -8.23 -10.01 -4.82
N GLY A 325 -7.17 -9.45 -5.38
CA GLY A 325 -7.17 -8.09 -5.89
C GLY A 325 -7.41 -8.03 -7.39
N CYS A 326 -6.56 -7.32 -8.11
CA CYS A 326 -6.74 -7.07 -9.54
C CYS A 326 -6.38 -8.26 -10.46
N THR A 327 -5.76 -9.32 -9.92
CA THR A 327 -5.33 -10.50 -10.68
C THR A 327 -5.90 -11.80 -10.13
N GLU A 328 -5.81 -12.85 -10.93
CA GLU A 328 -5.88 -14.25 -10.51
C GLU A 328 -4.60 -14.69 -9.79
N LEU A 329 -4.59 -15.90 -9.23
CA LEU A 329 -3.42 -16.46 -8.52
C LEU A 329 -2.24 -16.76 -9.46
N ASP A 330 -2.48 -16.93 -10.76
CA ASP A 330 -1.43 -17.07 -11.77
C ASP A 330 -0.95 -15.71 -12.35
N GLY A 331 -1.52 -14.61 -11.84
CA GLY A 331 -1.22 -13.24 -12.25
C GLY A 331 -1.97 -12.77 -13.51
N SER A 332 -2.84 -13.60 -14.09
CA SER A 332 -3.68 -13.17 -15.20
C SER A 332 -4.79 -12.22 -14.75
N MET A 333 -5.31 -11.40 -15.67
CA MET A 333 -6.50 -10.60 -15.43
C MET A 333 -7.74 -11.51 -15.33
N PRO A 334 -8.62 -11.32 -14.33
CA PRO A 334 -9.85 -12.08 -14.22
C PRO A 334 -10.80 -11.75 -15.37
N ASP A 335 -11.63 -12.72 -15.77
CA ASP A 335 -12.75 -12.50 -16.71
C ASP A 335 -13.90 -11.83 -15.94
N ASP A 336 -14.03 -10.50 -16.07
CA ASP A 336 -15.08 -9.73 -15.40
C ASP A 336 -16.48 -9.91 -16.04
N GLY A 337 -16.57 -10.59 -17.18
CA GLY A 337 -17.81 -10.83 -17.89
C GLY A 337 -18.76 -11.79 -17.18
N ASP A 338 -18.28 -12.56 -16.21
CA ASP A 338 -19.06 -13.50 -15.40
C ASP A 338 -19.16 -13.13 -13.91
N PHE A 339 -18.67 -11.94 -13.54
CA PHE A 339 -18.76 -11.44 -12.17
C PHE A 339 -20.22 -11.28 -11.71
N ASP A 340 -20.45 -11.65 -10.46
CA ASP A 340 -21.64 -11.31 -9.71
C ASP A 340 -21.54 -9.93 -9.02
N ALA A 341 -22.56 -9.55 -8.26
CA ALA A 341 -22.64 -8.20 -7.69
C ALA A 341 -21.59 -7.88 -6.60
N GLN A 342 -20.81 -8.85 -6.12
CA GLN A 342 -19.68 -8.61 -5.20
C GLN A 342 -18.33 -8.90 -5.88
N ASN A 343 -18.27 -8.74 -7.20
CA ASN A 343 -17.11 -9.03 -8.05
C ASN A 343 -16.60 -10.48 -7.91
N GLY A 344 -17.52 -11.43 -7.75
CA GLY A 344 -17.17 -12.83 -7.58
C GLY A 344 -17.54 -13.72 -8.75
N HIS A 345 -16.78 -14.79 -8.91
CA HIS A 345 -17.05 -15.84 -9.90
C HIS A 345 -16.48 -17.19 -9.43
N VAL A 346 -16.63 -18.23 -10.26
CA VAL A 346 -16.21 -19.60 -9.93
C VAL A 346 -15.33 -20.16 -11.02
N HIS A 347 -14.09 -20.50 -10.68
CA HIS A 347 -13.21 -21.29 -11.53
C HIS A 347 -12.11 -22.00 -10.70
N ASP A 348 -11.17 -22.66 -11.39
CA ASP A 348 -10.05 -23.35 -10.78
C ASP A 348 -8.96 -22.36 -10.37
N ILE A 349 -8.60 -22.35 -9.08
CA ILE A 349 -7.56 -21.46 -8.57
C ILE A 349 -6.20 -22.11 -8.75
N ILE A 350 -5.47 -21.63 -9.74
CA ILE A 350 -4.19 -22.16 -10.20
C ILE A 350 -3.10 -21.12 -9.95
N ASP A 351 -1.95 -21.52 -9.42
CA ASP A 351 -0.80 -20.63 -9.27
C ASP A 351 0.06 -20.56 -10.55
N ALA A 352 1.04 -19.65 -10.57
CA ALA A 352 1.95 -19.47 -11.70
C ALA A 352 2.72 -20.75 -12.11
N ASP A 353 2.90 -21.70 -11.18
CA ASP A 353 3.53 -22.99 -11.46
C ASP A 353 2.56 -24.03 -12.08
N GLY A 354 1.28 -23.66 -12.26
CA GLY A 354 0.23 -24.53 -12.78
C GLY A 354 -0.37 -25.46 -11.72
N THR A 355 -0.11 -25.24 -10.43
CA THR A 355 -0.69 -26.02 -9.34
C THR A 355 -2.09 -25.54 -9.06
N ASN A 356 -3.08 -26.41 -9.28
CA ASN A 356 -4.45 -26.15 -8.85
C ASN A 356 -4.56 -26.36 -7.32
N HIS A 357 -4.81 -25.28 -6.59
CA HIS A 357 -5.02 -25.28 -5.14
C HIS A 357 -6.47 -25.54 -4.76
N PHE A 358 -7.42 -25.05 -5.56
CA PHE A 358 -8.84 -25.25 -5.34
C PHE A 358 -9.59 -25.40 -6.68
N ALA A 359 -10.23 -26.54 -6.88
CA ALA A 359 -11.07 -26.76 -8.04
C ALA A 359 -12.47 -26.15 -7.86
N ASP A 360 -13.03 -25.56 -8.92
CA ASP A 360 -14.36 -24.94 -8.97
C ASP A 360 -14.67 -24.08 -7.73
N ARG A 361 -13.76 -23.16 -7.40
CA ARG A 361 -13.80 -22.35 -6.17
C ARG A 361 -14.33 -20.95 -6.45
N TYR A 362 -15.35 -20.57 -5.70
CA TYR A 362 -15.83 -19.21 -5.64
C TYR A 362 -14.83 -18.30 -4.92
N HIS A 363 -14.55 -17.17 -5.51
CA HIS A 363 -13.68 -16.12 -5.00
C HIS A 363 -14.13 -14.76 -5.53
N THR A 364 -13.65 -13.69 -4.90
CA THR A 364 -14.03 -12.31 -5.21
C THR A 364 -12.81 -11.44 -5.43
N HIS A 365 -12.95 -10.41 -6.26
CA HIS A 365 -11.91 -9.45 -6.57
C HIS A 365 -12.19 -8.06 -5.97
N ILE A 366 -11.20 -7.51 -5.26
CA ILE A 366 -11.24 -6.14 -4.73
C ILE A 366 -10.17 -5.32 -5.45
N CYS A 367 -10.57 -4.62 -6.51
CA CYS A 367 -9.68 -3.76 -7.28
C CYS A 367 -10.35 -2.38 -7.45
N PRO A 368 -10.06 -1.38 -6.60
CA PRO A 368 -10.77 -0.11 -6.62
C PRO A 368 -10.73 0.62 -7.96
N GLY A 369 -9.64 0.50 -8.72
CA GLY A 369 -9.47 1.11 -10.04
C GLY A 369 -10.24 0.41 -11.16
N LEU A 370 -10.21 -0.93 -11.20
CA LEU A 370 -10.81 -1.71 -12.30
C LEU A 370 -12.25 -2.15 -12.00
N PHE A 371 -12.57 -2.45 -10.74
CA PHE A 371 -13.87 -3.02 -10.32
C PHE A 371 -14.58 -2.11 -9.31
N PRO A 372 -15.02 -0.90 -9.71
CA PRO A 372 -15.54 0.11 -8.80
C PRO A 372 -16.91 -0.23 -8.19
N ALA A 373 -17.61 -1.27 -8.68
CA ALA A 373 -18.92 -1.66 -8.19
C ALA A 373 -18.89 -2.19 -6.75
N HIS A 374 -17.81 -2.89 -6.38
CA HIS A 374 -17.62 -3.48 -5.05
C HIS A 374 -16.16 -3.38 -4.62
N GLN A 375 -15.84 -2.42 -3.75
CA GLN A 375 -14.45 -2.09 -3.37
C GLN A 375 -14.04 -2.66 -2.00
N PHE A 376 -14.85 -3.56 -1.46
CA PHE A 376 -14.67 -4.12 -0.12
C PHE A 376 -14.67 -5.65 -0.17
N THR A 377 -14.30 -6.27 0.94
CA THR A 377 -14.51 -7.69 1.24
C THR A 377 -15.94 -8.13 0.91
N PRO A 378 -16.18 -9.42 0.62
CA PRO A 378 -17.51 -9.88 0.25
C PRO A 378 -18.51 -9.64 1.39
N GLU A 379 -19.69 -9.17 1.02
CA GLU A 379 -20.82 -9.02 1.94
C GLU A 379 -21.52 -10.37 2.16
N ILE A 380 -21.62 -11.18 1.10
CA ILE A 380 -22.48 -12.37 1.05
C ILE A 380 -21.66 -13.66 1.04
N GLN A 381 -21.97 -14.54 1.99
CA GLN A 381 -21.45 -15.89 2.05
C GLN A 381 -21.99 -16.72 0.89
N TYR A 382 -21.09 -17.19 0.02
CA TYR A 382 -21.41 -18.10 -1.08
C TYR A 382 -21.59 -19.54 -0.59
N TYR A 383 -20.87 -19.92 0.47
CA TYR A 383 -20.80 -21.28 1.00
C TYR A 383 -21.51 -21.45 2.36
N ARG A 384 -21.94 -22.69 2.66
CA ARG A 384 -22.73 -22.99 3.88
C ARG A 384 -21.96 -22.94 5.21
N THR A 385 -20.63 -22.76 5.19
CA THR A 385 -19.73 -23.18 6.28
C THR A 385 -18.99 -22.06 7.00
N CYS A 386 -19.55 -20.85 7.13
CA CYS A 386 -18.98 -19.90 8.09
C CYS A 386 -19.29 -20.36 9.53
N GLY A 387 -18.41 -21.17 10.12
CA GLY A 387 -18.43 -21.39 11.55
C GLY A 387 -18.13 -20.06 12.24
N SER A 388 -18.96 -19.60 13.18
CA SER A 388 -18.71 -18.34 13.90
C SER A 388 -17.28 -18.36 14.46
N PRO A 389 -16.41 -17.41 14.07
CA PRO A 389 -15.05 -17.38 14.58
C PRO A 389 -15.06 -17.37 16.10
N ARG A 390 -14.25 -18.25 16.69
CA ARG A 390 -14.21 -18.39 18.14
C ARG A 390 -13.13 -17.47 18.66
N LEU A 391 -13.54 -16.46 19.43
CA LEU A 391 -12.65 -15.72 20.31
C LEU A 391 -12.29 -16.64 21.49
N GLY A 392 -11.11 -17.22 21.44
CA GLY A 392 -10.51 -17.96 22.55
C GLY A 392 -9.95 -17.00 23.61
N PRO A 393 -9.62 -17.50 24.82
CA PRO A 393 -8.81 -16.73 25.75
C PRO A 393 -7.45 -16.41 25.10
N PRO A 394 -6.82 -15.25 25.36
CA PRO A 394 -5.51 -14.91 24.78
C PRO A 394 -4.51 -16.06 24.95
N MET A 395 -3.76 -16.36 23.89
CA MET A 395 -2.68 -17.34 23.95
C MET A 395 -1.65 -16.88 25.01
N PRO A 396 -1.14 -17.78 25.86
CA PRO A 396 -0.27 -17.44 26.97
C PRO A 396 1.09 -16.86 26.55
#